data_AF-A0A954V840-F1
#
_entry.id   AF-A0A954V840-F1
#
_cell.length_a   1.000
_cell.length_b   1.000
_cell.length_c   1.000
_cell.angle_alpha   90.00
_cell.angle_beta   90.00
_cell.angle_gamma   90.00
#
_symmetry.space_group_name_H-M   'P 1'
#
loop_
_entity.id
_entity.type
_entity.pdbx_description
1 polymer ?
#
loop_
_entity_poly.entity_id
_entity_poly.type
_entity_poly.pdbx_seq_one_letter_code
_entity_poly.pdbx_strand_id
1 'polypeptide(L)'
;MATVHDGSSHEGYLPAAIPPLSANNDQPSNHNGNSKPLTKSSDARKQYHRIATVRQQQGMSLRSVSRQTGVEVRQLRLQEQETEDLKLSDLFLWQAVLDVPLIDLLADPGTGLSQPVLERARLVRIMKTVKAIVERAHDPAISRLAETLESQLIEIMPELAEVGPWHSVGQRRSLDEFGRAAERVLSEDAISHMDWD
;
A
#
# COMPACT_ATOMS: atom_id res chain seq x y z
N MET A 1 -53.05 -37.62 50.84
CA MET A 1 -53.05 -36.37 50.05
C MET A 1 -52.57 -35.26 50.96
N ALA A 2 -51.32 -34.85 50.81
CA ALA A 2 -50.69 -33.76 51.56
C ALA A 2 -50.15 -32.77 50.54
N THR A 3 -50.70 -31.56 50.53
CA THR A 3 -50.30 -30.47 49.63
C THR A 3 -49.64 -29.39 50.49
N VAL A 4 -48.43 -29.00 50.10
CA VAL A 4 -47.50 -28.14 50.83
C VAL A 4 -47.31 -26.85 50.02
N HIS A 5 -47.47 -25.70 50.72
CA HIS A 5 -46.84 -24.37 50.52
C HIS A 5 -47.07 -23.59 49.20
N ASP A 6 -47.08 -22.27 49.11
CA ASP A 6 -47.02 -21.09 50.01
C ASP A 6 -47.18 -19.89 49.02
N GLY A 7 -48.05 -18.90 49.25
CA GLY A 7 -47.66 -17.64 49.88
C GLY A 7 -47.13 -16.61 48.87
N SER A 8 -48.03 -15.89 48.19
CA SER A 8 -47.70 -14.75 47.33
C SER A 8 -47.89 -13.43 48.07
N SER A 9 -46.95 -12.51 47.84
CA SER A 9 -47.06 -11.03 47.92
C SER A 9 -46.80 -10.35 49.28
N HIS A 10 -45.61 -9.76 49.46
CA HIS A 10 -45.31 -8.31 49.41
C HIS A 10 -44.01 -7.94 50.15
N GLU A 11 -43.12 -7.18 49.50
CA GLU A 11 -42.21 -6.11 50.00
C GLU A 11 -41.24 -5.81 48.83
N GLY A 12 -40.89 -4.60 48.39
CA GLY A 12 -41.01 -3.25 48.90
C GLY A 12 -39.66 -2.55 48.64
N TYR A 13 -39.58 -1.58 47.71
CA TYR A 13 -38.59 -0.47 47.77
C TYR A 13 -38.86 0.60 46.68
N LEU A 14 -38.96 1.86 47.10
CA LEU A 14 -38.99 3.08 46.26
C LEU A 14 -37.57 3.50 45.86
N PRO A 15 -37.39 4.27 44.78
CA PRO A 15 -36.84 5.63 44.95
C PRO A 15 -37.54 6.66 44.05
N ALA A 16 -37.97 7.81 44.58
CA ALA A 16 -37.22 9.06 44.82
C ALA A 16 -37.18 9.99 43.59
N ALA A 17 -37.62 11.24 43.82
CA ALA A 17 -37.91 12.28 42.85
C ALA A 17 -36.68 12.83 42.11
N ILE A 18 -36.89 13.24 40.86
CA ILE A 18 -35.93 13.92 39.99
C ILE A 18 -35.89 15.42 40.37
N PRO A 19 -34.72 16.03 40.71
CA PRO A 19 -34.57 17.47 40.81
C PRO A 19 -34.29 18.11 39.42
N PRO A 20 -34.67 19.38 39.20
CA PRO A 20 -34.49 20.06 37.92
C PRO A 20 -33.06 20.62 37.77
N LEU A 21 -32.39 20.32 36.65
CA LEU A 21 -31.16 21.02 36.26
C LEU A 21 -31.49 22.26 35.44
N SER A 22 -31.30 23.43 36.05
CA SER A 22 -31.17 24.71 35.37
C SER A 22 -29.80 24.88 34.69
N ALA A 23 -29.86 25.28 33.43
CA ALA A 23 -29.02 26.21 32.66
C ALA A 23 -27.55 26.52 33.05
N ASN A 24 -26.70 26.35 32.03
CA ASN A 24 -25.57 27.19 31.56
C ASN A 24 -24.38 27.49 32.50
N ASN A 25 -23.15 27.12 32.11
CA ASN A 25 -22.26 28.02 31.36
C ASN A 25 -20.95 27.33 30.86
N ASP A 26 -20.57 27.67 29.62
CA ASP A 26 -19.23 27.79 29.01
C ASP A 26 -18.03 26.94 29.48
N GLN A 27 -17.59 26.00 28.63
CA GLN A 27 -16.20 25.96 28.11
C GLN A 27 -16.02 25.01 26.90
N PRO A 28 -15.33 25.44 25.83
CA PRO A 28 -15.12 24.62 24.62
C PRO A 28 -13.96 23.63 24.82
N SER A 29 -14.28 22.34 24.95
CA SER A 29 -13.29 21.26 24.93
C SER A 29 -12.81 20.98 23.50
N ASN A 30 -11.68 21.60 23.17
CA ASN A 30 -10.83 21.35 22.01
C ASN A 30 -10.42 19.87 21.93
N HIS A 31 -11.10 19.08 21.09
CA HIS A 31 -10.64 17.76 20.65
C HIS A 31 -10.13 17.88 19.22
N ASN A 32 -8.81 17.97 19.12
CA ASN A 32 -8.03 17.98 17.89
C ASN A 32 -8.07 16.58 17.24
N GLY A 33 -9.21 16.25 16.63
CA GLY A 33 -9.33 15.15 15.68
C GLY A 33 -8.91 15.65 14.31
N ASN A 34 -7.61 15.59 14.00
CA ASN A 34 -7.08 15.89 12.68
C ASN A 34 -7.45 14.76 11.71
N SER A 35 -8.75 14.56 11.45
CA SER A 35 -9.21 13.87 10.26
C SER A 35 -8.97 14.82 9.09
N LYS A 36 -7.76 14.72 8.51
CA LYS A 36 -7.45 15.30 7.20
C LYS A 36 -8.64 14.97 6.28
N PRO A 37 -9.37 15.98 5.77
CA PRO A 37 -10.34 15.70 4.73
C PRO A 37 -9.59 15.05 3.58
N LEU A 38 -10.06 13.91 3.09
CA LEU A 38 -9.60 13.35 1.81
C LEU A 38 -9.87 14.42 0.76
N THR A 39 -8.86 15.22 0.47
CA THR A 39 -8.89 16.20 -0.59
C THR A 39 -9.06 15.42 -1.88
N LYS A 40 -10.29 15.46 -2.42
CA LYS A 40 -10.51 15.34 -3.86
C LYS A 40 -9.77 16.50 -4.53
N SER A 41 -8.47 16.36 -4.66
CA SER A 41 -7.67 17.05 -5.65
C SER A 41 -7.17 15.92 -6.55
N SER A 42 -7.50 15.89 -7.83
CA SER A 42 -7.01 16.97 -8.64
C SER A 42 -7.67 17.05 -10.01
N ASP A 43 -8.25 18.20 -10.30
CA ASP A 43 -8.15 18.79 -11.64
C ASP A 43 -6.72 19.40 -11.79
N ALA A 44 -5.69 18.59 -11.51
CA ALA A 44 -4.28 18.95 -11.71
C ALA A 44 -3.90 18.41 -13.07
N ARG A 45 -3.28 19.27 -13.87
CA ARG A 45 -2.79 18.96 -15.20
C ARG A 45 -2.08 17.60 -15.17
N LYS A 46 -2.49 16.71 -16.07
CA LYS A 46 -1.94 15.37 -16.21
C LYS A 46 -0.41 15.47 -16.33
N GLN A 47 0.31 15.01 -15.31
CA GLN A 47 1.76 14.84 -15.38
C GLN A 47 2.05 13.60 -16.22
N TYR A 48 2.86 13.76 -17.26
CA TYR A 48 3.30 12.66 -18.13
C TYR A 48 4.63 12.07 -17.69
N HIS A 49 5.52 12.91 -17.17
CA HIS A 49 6.89 12.54 -16.85
C HIS A 49 7.43 13.30 -15.64
N ARG A 50 8.54 12.82 -15.08
CA ARG A 50 9.22 13.38 -13.89
C ARG A 50 10.71 13.69 -14.14
N ILE A 51 11.09 13.93 -15.39
CA ILE A 51 12.47 14.18 -15.84
C ILE A 51 13.17 15.24 -15.00
N ALA A 52 12.52 16.36 -14.69
CA ALA A 52 13.11 17.43 -13.89
C ALA A 52 13.53 16.94 -12.50
N THR A 53 12.69 16.13 -11.88
CA THR A 53 12.95 15.51 -10.58
C THR A 53 14.12 14.53 -10.66
N VAL A 54 14.13 13.65 -11.67
CA VAL A 54 15.21 12.66 -11.86
C VAL A 54 16.54 13.33 -12.17
N ARG A 55 16.58 14.33 -13.05
CA ARG A 55 17.80 15.09 -13.34
C ARG A 55 18.39 15.72 -12.07
N GLN A 56 17.54 16.31 -11.23
CA GLN A 56 17.98 16.92 -9.97
C GLN A 56 18.54 15.88 -9.01
N GLN A 57 17.93 14.69 -8.91
CA GLN A 57 18.44 13.57 -8.11
C GLN A 57 19.81 13.08 -8.60
N GLN A 58 20.04 13.06 -9.92
CA GLN A 58 21.33 12.75 -10.52
C GLN A 58 22.35 13.90 -10.42
N GLY A 59 21.98 15.05 -9.84
CA GLY A 59 22.89 16.20 -9.67
C GLY A 59 23.29 16.90 -10.97
N MET A 60 22.64 16.60 -12.10
CA MET A 60 23.02 17.19 -13.40
C MET A 60 22.34 18.54 -13.61
N SER A 61 23.08 19.54 -14.10
CA SER A 61 22.48 20.81 -14.54
C SER A 61 21.94 20.72 -15.97
N LEU A 62 20.91 21.51 -16.30
CA LEU A 62 20.42 21.64 -17.68
C LEU A 62 21.51 22.06 -18.69
N ARG A 63 22.50 22.83 -18.23
CA ARG A 63 23.65 23.23 -19.06
C ARG A 63 24.55 22.03 -19.38
N SER A 64 24.72 21.12 -18.42
CA SER A 64 25.47 19.87 -18.63
C SER A 64 24.77 18.98 -19.64
N VAL A 65 23.45 18.80 -19.49
CA VAL A 65 22.62 18.04 -20.43
C VAL A 65 22.70 18.64 -21.84
N SER A 66 22.58 19.96 -21.96
CA SER A 66 22.72 20.67 -23.24
C SER A 66 24.08 20.42 -23.91
N ARG A 67 25.17 20.46 -23.15
CA ARG A 67 26.52 20.18 -23.68
C ARG A 67 26.68 18.74 -24.16
N GLN A 68 26.07 17.76 -23.48
CA GLN A 68 26.20 16.34 -23.81
C GLN A 68 25.30 15.92 -24.98
N THR A 69 24.16 16.60 -25.16
CA THR A 69 23.14 16.26 -26.16
C THR A 69 23.17 17.15 -27.40
N GLY A 70 23.76 18.34 -27.30
CA GLY A 70 23.67 19.39 -28.31
C GLY A 70 22.31 20.10 -28.37
N VAL A 71 21.34 19.74 -27.52
CA VAL A 71 20.01 20.36 -27.48
C VAL A 71 20.09 21.72 -26.77
N GLU A 72 19.37 22.72 -27.27
CA GLU A 72 19.34 24.04 -26.65
C GLU A 72 18.74 24.00 -25.25
N VAL A 73 19.35 24.70 -24.28
CA VAL A 73 18.84 24.81 -22.91
C VAL A 73 17.38 25.28 -22.86
N ARG A 74 16.96 26.15 -23.78
CA ARG A 74 15.57 26.61 -23.86
C ARG A 74 14.61 25.45 -24.19
N GLN A 75 14.98 24.59 -25.14
CA GLN A 75 14.20 23.41 -25.48
C GLN A 75 14.18 22.41 -24.32
N LEU A 76 15.32 22.17 -23.67
CA LEU A 76 15.36 21.29 -22.49
C LEU A 76 14.47 21.79 -21.35
N ARG A 77 14.35 23.11 -21.15
CA ARG A 77 13.42 23.69 -20.17
C ARG A 77 11.95 23.46 -20.52
N LEU A 78 11.61 23.41 -21.80
CA LEU A 78 10.25 23.04 -22.23
C LEU A 78 10.01 21.55 -21.96
N GLN A 79 10.97 20.71 -22.34
CA GLN A 79 10.92 19.27 -22.11
C GLN A 79 10.89 18.87 -20.62
N GLU A 80 11.40 19.70 -19.72
CA GLU A 80 11.32 19.44 -18.27
C GLU A 80 9.93 19.66 -17.67
N GLN A 81 9.04 20.38 -18.35
CA GLN A 81 7.71 20.64 -17.83
C GLN A 81 6.93 19.34 -17.77
N GLU A 82 6.59 18.87 -16.57
CA GLU A 82 6.00 17.54 -16.33
C GLU A 82 4.69 17.27 -17.11
N THR A 83 4.04 18.33 -17.59
CA THR A 83 2.80 18.29 -18.36
C THR A 83 3.01 18.35 -19.88
N GLU A 84 4.25 18.50 -20.34
CA GLU A 84 4.60 18.51 -21.75
C GLU A 84 4.52 17.10 -22.33
N ASP A 85 3.98 16.97 -23.53
CA ASP A 85 3.98 15.71 -24.24
C ASP A 85 5.32 15.54 -24.98
N LEU A 86 6.15 14.63 -24.48
CA LEU A 86 7.46 14.35 -25.05
C LEU A 86 7.39 13.27 -26.11
N LYS A 87 8.09 13.52 -27.23
CA LYS A 87 8.36 12.46 -28.19
C LYS A 87 9.17 11.36 -27.52
N LEU A 88 8.91 10.12 -27.93
CA LEU A 88 9.66 8.96 -27.43
C LEU A 88 11.18 9.08 -27.71
N SER A 89 11.56 9.69 -28.84
CA SER A 89 12.97 10.01 -29.15
C SER A 89 13.61 10.90 -28.09
N ASP A 90 12.87 11.88 -27.59
CA ASP A 90 13.36 12.84 -26.60
C ASP A 90 13.50 12.16 -25.24
N LEU A 91 12.55 11.29 -24.88
CA LEU A 91 12.63 10.46 -23.68
C LEU A 91 13.85 9.53 -23.70
N PHE A 92 14.15 8.88 -24.83
CA PHE A 92 15.36 8.05 -24.97
C PHE A 92 16.65 8.88 -24.88
N LEU A 93 16.64 10.11 -25.36
CA LEU A 93 17.77 11.03 -25.20
C LEU A 93 17.99 11.39 -23.72
N TRP A 94 16.92 11.70 -22.98
CA TRP A 94 16.99 11.91 -21.53
C TRP A 94 17.46 10.66 -20.78
N GLN A 95 16.98 9.49 -21.18
CA GLN A 95 17.41 8.20 -20.63
C GLN A 95 18.92 8.01 -20.76
N ALA A 96 19.44 8.20 -21.97
CA ALA A 96 20.86 8.00 -22.27
C ALA A 96 21.77 9.00 -21.55
N VAL A 97 21.31 10.23 -21.33
CA VAL A 97 22.11 11.28 -20.68
C VAL A 97 22.11 11.15 -19.17
N LEU A 98 20.96 10.79 -18.59
CA LEU A 98 20.81 10.62 -17.15
C LEU A 98 21.24 9.23 -16.67
N ASP A 99 21.48 8.29 -17.60
CA ASP A 99 21.84 6.89 -17.34
C ASP A 99 20.86 6.21 -16.36
N VAL A 100 19.57 6.40 -16.61
CA VAL A 100 18.48 5.81 -15.81
C VAL A 100 17.59 4.91 -16.66
N PRO A 101 16.89 3.93 -16.08
CA PRO A 101 15.78 3.25 -16.74
C PRO A 101 14.71 4.23 -17.27
N LEU A 102 14.18 3.96 -18.47
CA LEU A 102 13.13 4.80 -19.09
C LEU A 102 11.88 4.94 -18.20
N ILE A 103 11.54 3.88 -17.46
CA ILE A 103 10.38 3.86 -16.55
C ILE A 103 10.50 4.90 -15.42
N ASP A 104 11.72 5.22 -14.99
CA ASP A 104 11.96 6.18 -13.91
C ASP A 104 11.71 7.63 -14.36
N LEU A 105 11.77 7.89 -15.68
CA LEU A 105 11.46 9.19 -16.26
C LEU A 105 9.95 9.44 -16.37
N LEU A 106 9.13 8.39 -16.35
CA LEU A 106 7.67 8.50 -16.49
C LEU A 106 7.01 8.84 -15.15
N ALA A 107 5.93 9.62 -15.19
CA ALA A 107 5.15 9.89 -14.00
C ALA A 107 4.53 8.57 -13.49
N ASP A 108 4.54 8.36 -12.17
CA ASP A 108 3.80 7.24 -11.61
C ASP A 108 2.33 7.52 -11.86
N PRO A 109 1.56 6.56 -12.42
CA PRO A 109 0.14 6.62 -12.21
C PRO A 109 -0.03 6.53 -10.68
N GLY A 110 -0.42 7.63 -10.02
CA GLY A 110 -0.62 7.69 -8.56
C GLY A 110 -1.61 6.65 -8.01
N THR A 111 -2.18 5.83 -8.89
CA THR A 111 -2.82 4.55 -8.64
C THR A 111 -1.79 3.43 -8.84
N GLY A 112 -1.18 2.91 -7.76
CA GLY A 112 -0.22 1.80 -7.87
C GLY A 112 -0.79 0.62 -8.65
N LEU A 113 0.02 0.00 -9.53
CA LEU A 113 -0.37 -1.00 -10.55
C LEU A 113 -1.57 -0.55 -11.44
N SER A 114 -1.48 -0.71 -12.75
CA SER A 114 -2.62 -0.39 -13.63
C SER A 114 -3.87 -1.21 -13.21
N GLN A 115 -5.08 -0.68 -13.44
CA GLN A 115 -6.34 -1.38 -13.08
C GLN A 115 -6.35 -2.87 -13.52
N PRO A 116 -5.93 -3.22 -14.75
CA PRO A 116 -5.84 -4.63 -15.15
C PRO A 116 -4.85 -5.46 -14.31
N VAL A 117 -3.74 -4.87 -13.88
CA VAL A 117 -2.74 -5.56 -13.05
C VAL A 117 -3.23 -5.71 -11.60
N LEU A 118 -3.96 -4.72 -11.07
CA LEU A 118 -4.63 -4.83 -9.77
C LEU A 118 -5.72 -5.91 -9.76
N GLU A 119 -6.55 -5.95 -10.79
CA GLU A 119 -7.60 -6.96 -10.97
C GLU A 119 -7.00 -8.35 -11.03
N ARG A 120 -5.96 -8.53 -11.86
CA ARG A 120 -5.20 -9.78 -11.93
C ARG A 120 -4.60 -10.17 -10.58
N ALA A 121 -3.97 -9.22 -9.88
CA ALA A 121 -3.39 -9.48 -8.55
C ALA A 121 -4.45 -9.87 -7.50
N ARG A 122 -5.66 -9.31 -7.57
CA ARG A 122 -6.80 -9.69 -6.70
C ARG A 122 -7.25 -11.11 -7.02
N LEU A 123 -7.45 -11.45 -8.29
CA LEU A 123 -7.87 -12.78 -8.71
C LEU A 123 -6.83 -13.86 -8.33
N VAL A 124 -5.53 -13.58 -8.51
CA VAL A 124 -4.45 -14.46 -8.04
C VAL A 124 -4.54 -14.68 -6.53
N ARG A 125 -4.79 -13.63 -5.75
CA ARG A 125 -4.92 -13.74 -4.28
C ARG A 125 -6.10 -14.63 -3.89
N ILE A 126 -7.23 -14.49 -4.58
CA ILE A 126 -8.42 -15.33 -4.36
C ILE A 126 -8.09 -16.78 -4.72
N MET A 127 -7.49 -17.05 -5.88
CA MET A 127 -7.09 -18.40 -6.29
C MET A 127 -6.18 -19.09 -5.27
N LYS A 128 -5.15 -18.40 -4.77
CA LYS A 128 -4.27 -18.93 -3.70
C LYS A 128 -5.04 -19.35 -2.46
N THR A 129 -6.10 -18.61 -2.14
CA THR A 129 -6.96 -18.87 -0.98
C THR A 129 -7.85 -20.09 -1.24
N VAL A 130 -8.43 -20.19 -2.44
CA VAL A 130 -9.22 -21.34 -2.87
C VAL A 130 -8.38 -22.62 -2.85
N LYS A 131 -7.19 -22.60 -3.46
CA LYS A 131 -6.23 -23.72 -3.43
C LYS A 131 -5.88 -24.14 -1.99
N ALA A 132 -5.67 -23.18 -1.09
CA ALA A 132 -5.39 -23.47 0.31
C ALA A 132 -6.59 -24.09 1.04
N ILE A 133 -7.84 -23.75 0.67
CA ILE A 133 -9.05 -24.38 1.20
C ILE A 133 -9.15 -25.82 0.68
N VAL A 134 -8.96 -26.05 -0.62
CA VAL A 134 -8.96 -27.39 -1.22
C VAL A 134 -7.95 -28.30 -0.51
N GLU A 135 -6.73 -27.80 -0.23
CA GLU A 135 -5.70 -28.58 0.46
C GLU A 135 -6.03 -28.91 1.93
N ARG A 136 -6.82 -28.07 2.62
CA ARG A 136 -7.02 -28.15 4.08
C ARG A 136 -8.40 -28.64 4.49
N ALA A 137 -9.36 -28.67 3.56
CA ALA A 137 -10.73 -29.06 3.84
C ALA A 137 -10.79 -30.56 4.18
N HIS A 138 -11.24 -30.88 5.39
CA HIS A 138 -11.49 -32.27 5.81
C HIS A 138 -12.94 -32.70 5.53
N ASP A 139 -13.83 -31.73 5.31
CA ASP A 139 -15.23 -31.97 4.95
C ASP A 139 -15.36 -32.09 3.42
N PRO A 140 -15.86 -33.22 2.89
CA PRO A 140 -16.09 -33.42 1.45
C PRO A 140 -17.01 -32.37 0.81
N ALA A 141 -17.96 -31.81 1.55
CA ALA A 141 -18.84 -30.77 1.04
C ALA A 141 -18.08 -29.46 0.79
N ILE A 142 -17.14 -29.11 1.68
CA ILE A 142 -16.30 -27.91 1.56
C ILE A 142 -15.28 -28.07 0.43
N SER A 143 -14.68 -29.25 0.27
CA SER A 143 -13.74 -29.53 -0.84
C SER A 143 -14.40 -29.31 -2.19
N ARG A 144 -15.57 -29.92 -2.42
CA ARG A 144 -16.32 -29.78 -3.69
C ARG A 144 -16.71 -28.35 -4.00
N LEU A 145 -17.10 -27.58 -2.98
CA LEU A 145 -17.44 -26.16 -3.14
C LEU A 145 -16.20 -25.35 -3.56
N ALA A 146 -15.04 -25.62 -2.94
CA ALA A 146 -13.80 -24.93 -3.28
C ALA A 146 -13.29 -25.32 -4.69
N GLU A 147 -13.39 -26.58 -5.09
CA GLU A 147 -13.08 -27.06 -6.45
C GLU A 147 -13.98 -26.42 -7.52
N THR A 148 -15.27 -26.21 -7.20
CA THR A 148 -16.21 -25.51 -8.08
C THR A 148 -15.80 -24.03 -8.23
N LEU A 149 -15.44 -23.38 -7.14
CA LEU A 149 -14.97 -21.99 -7.16
C LEU A 149 -13.63 -21.86 -7.90
N GLU A 150 -12.73 -22.83 -7.77
CA GLU A 150 -11.49 -22.90 -8.55
C GLU A 150 -11.80 -22.95 -10.06
N SER A 151 -12.72 -23.81 -10.46
CA SER A 151 -13.14 -23.95 -11.86
C SER A 151 -13.70 -22.64 -12.43
N GLN A 152 -14.55 -21.95 -11.66
CA GLN A 152 -15.12 -20.65 -12.03
C GLN A 152 -14.06 -19.56 -12.17
N LEU A 153 -13.03 -19.56 -11.31
CA LEU A 153 -11.94 -18.59 -11.40
C LEU A 153 -11.06 -18.83 -12.64
N ILE A 154 -10.78 -20.09 -12.99
CA ILE A 154 -10.02 -20.45 -14.20
C ILE A 154 -10.79 -20.04 -15.47
N GLU A 155 -12.11 -20.19 -15.48
CA GLU A 155 -12.96 -19.75 -16.59
C GLU A 155 -12.88 -18.23 -16.81
N ILE A 156 -12.85 -17.45 -15.71
CA ILE A 156 -12.70 -15.98 -15.76
C ILE A 156 -11.28 -15.58 -16.19
N MET A 157 -10.26 -16.32 -15.74
CA MET A 157 -8.85 -15.99 -15.97
C MET A 157 -7.98 -17.26 -16.07
N PRO A 158 -7.70 -17.76 -17.29
CA PRO A 158 -7.11 -19.08 -17.50
C PRO A 158 -5.67 -19.20 -16.96
N GLU A 159 -4.92 -18.09 -16.86
CA GLU A 159 -3.59 -18.11 -16.24
C GLU A 159 -3.61 -18.47 -14.75
N LEU A 160 -4.77 -18.49 -14.09
CA LEU A 160 -4.89 -18.93 -12.70
C LEU A 160 -4.67 -20.44 -12.52
N ALA A 161 -4.72 -21.24 -13.58
CA ALA A 161 -4.50 -22.69 -13.50
C ALA A 161 -3.10 -23.04 -12.96
N GLU A 162 -2.11 -22.19 -13.19
CA GLU A 162 -0.73 -22.38 -12.73
C GLU A 162 -0.48 -21.84 -11.31
N VAL A 163 -1.47 -21.19 -10.70
CA VAL A 163 -1.32 -20.57 -9.38
C VAL A 163 -1.44 -21.63 -8.29
N GLY A 164 -0.34 -21.88 -7.59
CA GLY A 164 -0.30 -22.70 -6.38
C GLY A 164 -0.95 -22.04 -5.17
N PRO A 165 -1.22 -22.78 -4.08
CA PRO A 165 -1.80 -22.25 -2.85
C PRO A 165 -0.90 -21.21 -2.17
N TRP A 166 -1.46 -20.51 -1.18
CA TRP A 166 -0.62 -19.80 -0.23
C TRP A 166 0.43 -20.73 0.36
N HIS A 167 1.70 -20.32 0.34
CA HIS A 167 2.69 -20.97 1.18
C HIS A 167 2.18 -20.90 2.62
N SER A 168 1.87 -22.05 3.18
CA SER A 168 1.58 -22.24 4.60
C SER A 168 2.78 -21.68 5.38
N VAL A 169 2.71 -20.43 5.86
CA VAL A 169 3.90 -19.72 6.32
C VAL A 169 4.54 -20.46 7.49
N GLY A 170 5.82 -20.80 7.31
CA GLY A 170 6.64 -21.45 8.31
C GLY A 170 7.87 -22.15 7.73
N GLN A 171 8.53 -21.61 6.69
CA GLN A 171 9.92 -21.99 6.47
C GLN A 171 10.68 -21.47 7.69
N ARG A 172 10.94 -22.37 8.65
CA ARG A 172 11.87 -22.11 9.74
C ARG A 172 13.14 -21.65 9.06
N ARG A 173 13.59 -20.43 9.37
CA ARG A 173 15.02 -20.12 9.30
C ARG A 173 15.70 -21.34 9.91
N SER A 174 16.61 -21.98 9.17
CA SER A 174 17.52 -22.88 9.85
C SER A 174 18.16 -22.06 10.96
N LEU A 175 18.28 -22.60 12.16
CA LEU A 175 18.73 -21.85 13.35
C LEU A 175 20.15 -21.24 13.17
N ASP A 176 20.81 -21.57 12.05
CA ASP A 176 22.17 -21.22 11.68
C ASP A 176 22.25 -20.11 10.60
N GLU A 177 21.12 -19.63 10.08
CA GLU A 177 21.09 -18.49 9.14
C GLU A 177 21.04 -17.15 9.89
N PHE A 178 22.22 -16.59 10.14
CA PHE A 178 22.37 -15.18 10.49
C PHE A 178 21.81 -14.33 9.34
N GLY A 179 20.76 -13.54 9.61
CA GLY A 179 20.18 -12.65 8.61
C GLY A 179 21.15 -11.53 8.20
N ARG A 180 20.88 -10.83 7.08
CA ARG A 180 21.73 -9.73 6.55
C ARG A 180 22.07 -8.59 7.54
N ALA A 181 21.37 -8.50 8.67
CA ALA A 181 21.71 -7.58 9.75
C ALA A 181 22.96 -8.02 10.54
N ALA A 182 23.23 -9.32 10.61
CA ALA A 182 24.44 -9.89 11.23
C ALA A 182 25.64 -9.92 10.27
N GLU A 183 25.42 -9.95 8.94
CA GLU A 183 26.52 -9.76 7.96
C GLU A 183 27.05 -8.32 7.95
N ARG A 184 26.26 -7.35 8.43
CA ARG A 184 26.69 -5.96 8.62
C ARG A 184 27.17 -5.73 10.04
N VAL A 185 28.25 -6.42 10.43
CA VAL A 185 29.06 -5.98 11.57
C VAL A 185 29.77 -4.70 11.12
N LEU A 186 29.33 -3.55 11.65
CA LEU A 186 30.18 -2.37 11.68
C LEU A 186 31.40 -2.74 12.51
N SER A 187 32.60 -2.73 11.90
CA SER A 187 33.84 -2.89 12.66
C SER A 187 33.96 -1.73 13.67
N GLU A 188 34.43 -2.00 14.88
CA GLU A 188 34.59 -0.97 15.94
C GLU A 188 35.43 0.23 15.47
N ASP A 189 36.33 0.02 14.51
CA ASP A 189 37.13 1.08 13.87
C ASP A 189 36.29 2.13 13.13
N ALA A 190 35.11 1.76 12.62
CA ALA A 190 34.18 2.70 11.97
C ALA A 190 33.43 3.57 12.99
N ILE A 191 33.35 3.12 14.25
CA ILE A 191 32.72 3.84 15.35
C ILE A 191 33.74 4.79 16.00
N SER A 192 35.03 4.42 16.05
CA SER A 192 36.08 5.23 16.68
C SER A 192 36.53 6.45 15.87
N HIS A 193 36.15 6.58 14.59
CA HIS A 193 36.51 7.74 13.76
C HIS A 193 35.37 8.75 13.55
N MET A 194 34.23 8.58 14.24
CA MET A 194 33.24 9.64 14.42
C MET A 194 33.74 10.59 15.51
N ASP A 195 34.68 11.45 15.13
CA ASP A 195 35.10 12.60 15.93
C ASP A 195 33.88 13.48 16.23
N TRP A 196 33.54 13.58 17.52
CA TRP A 196 32.65 14.61 18.05
C TRP A 196 33.55 15.71 18.64
N ASP A 197 33.85 16.73 17.82
CA ASP A 197 34.62 17.96 18.11
C ASP A 197 36.04 17.82 18.73
#